data_AF-A0A2W5FEG2-F1
#
_entry.id   AF-A0A2W5FEG2-F1
#
_cell.length_a   1.000
_cell.length_b   1.000
_cell.length_c   1.000
_cell.angle_alpha   90.00
_cell.angle_beta   90.00
_cell.angle_gamma   90.00
#
_symmetry.space_group_name_H-M   'P 1'
#
loop_
_entity.id
_entity.type
_entity.pdbx_description
1 polymer ?
#
loop_
_entity_poly.entity_id
_entity_poly.type
_entity_poly.pdbx_seq_one_letter_code
_entity_poly.pdbx_strand_id
1 'polypeptide(L)'
;MNRFQYIAKHRFQILAVLGVVLVSTFLLSYLGKQLYLDRAKNRVGTGDIHEAKKRGVFVKSLKYEVIDSPSIIISGFSPFIEISYRYGLNSVHETRSLEGTCYPFKLAFKTNPSTDTSIFTLTYDLSTFDSSDAVWGYMENPTLKDTVYLEVYNIHQYRRRKLIKVWE
;
A
#
# COMPACT_ATOMS: atom_id res chain seq x y z
N MET A 1 46.51 -20.25 -38.77
CA MET A 1 45.84 -19.15 -38.04
C MET A 1 46.85 -18.52 -37.11
N ASN A 2 47.16 -17.22 -37.25
CA ASN A 2 48.23 -16.57 -36.49
C ASN A 2 47.86 -16.44 -35.00
N ARG A 3 48.84 -16.61 -34.10
CA ARG A 3 48.66 -16.53 -32.63
C ARG A 3 47.92 -15.27 -32.18
N PHE A 4 48.11 -14.15 -32.87
CA PHE A 4 47.40 -12.89 -32.67
C PHE A 4 45.89 -12.97 -32.97
N GLN A 5 45.49 -13.65 -34.05
CA GLN A 5 44.07 -13.84 -34.39
C GLN A 5 43.35 -14.74 -33.38
N TYR A 6 44.05 -15.74 -32.84
CA TYR A 6 43.53 -16.62 -31.80
C TYR A 6 43.28 -15.87 -30.48
N ILE A 7 44.25 -15.06 -30.04
CA ILE A 7 44.14 -14.24 -28.83
C ILE A 7 43.03 -13.18 -28.97
N ALA A 8 42.93 -12.52 -30.13
CA ALA A 8 41.89 -11.53 -30.39
C ALA A 8 40.48 -12.15 -30.36
N LYS A 9 40.30 -13.33 -30.97
CA LYS A 9 39.03 -14.07 -30.96
C LYS A 9 38.59 -14.44 -29.54
N HIS A 10 39.50 -14.94 -28.71
CA HIS A 10 39.17 -15.27 -27.32
C HIS A 10 38.90 -14.05 -26.45
N ARG A 11 39.62 -12.94 -26.64
CA ARG A 11 39.32 -11.67 -25.95
C ARG A 11 37.94 -11.14 -26.32
N PHE A 12 37.57 -11.21 -27.60
CA PHE A 12 36.23 -10.82 -28.05
C PHE A 12 35.15 -11.72 -27.44
N GLN A 13 35.36 -13.04 -27.42
CA GLN A 13 34.42 -13.98 -26.79
C GLN A 13 34.26 -13.71 -25.28
N ILE A 14 35.36 -13.45 -24.56
CA ILE A 14 35.32 -13.11 -23.13
C ILE A 14 34.54 -11.81 -22.91
N LEU A 15 34.82 -10.76 -23.70
CA LEU A 15 34.11 -9.48 -23.61
C LEU A 15 32.61 -9.62 -23.94
N ALA A 16 32.26 -10.43 -24.93
CA ALA A 16 30.88 -10.70 -25.29
C ALA A 16 30.12 -11.41 -24.15
N VAL A 17 30.72 -12.44 -23.53
CA VAL A 17 30.13 -13.13 -22.38
C VAL A 17 29.97 -12.17 -21.20
N LEU A 18 30.99 -11.34 -20.91
CA LEU A 18 30.93 -10.36 -19.84
C LEU A 18 29.82 -9.32 -20.08
N GLY A 19 29.66 -8.88 -21.33
CA GLY A 19 28.59 -7.98 -21.74
C GLY A 19 27.20 -8.59 -21.53
N VAL A 20 27.01 -9.85 -21.91
CA VAL A 20 25.73 -10.57 -21.69
C VAL A 20 25.44 -10.70 -20.19
N VAL A 21 26.43 -11.05 -19.38
CA VAL A 21 26.26 -11.15 -17.91
C VAL A 21 25.87 -9.80 -17.31
N LEU A 22 26.53 -8.71 -17.70
CA LEU A 22 26.21 -7.37 -17.21
C LEU A 22 24.80 -6.91 -17.61
N VAL A 23 24.42 -7.13 -18.88
CA VAL A 23 23.07 -6.78 -19.35
C VAL A 23 22.00 -7.61 -18.65
N SER A 24 22.23 -8.93 -18.50
CA SER A 24 21.27 -9.82 -17.84
C SER A 24 21.06 -9.49 -16.35
N THR A 25 22.14 -9.17 -15.63
CA THR A 25 22.06 -8.79 -14.21
C THR A 25 21.37 -7.45 -14.02
N PHE A 26 21.61 -6.48 -14.93
CA PHE A 26 20.89 -5.21 -14.93
C PHE A 26 19.39 -5.39 -15.19
N LEU A 27 19.02 -6.18 -16.20
CA LEU A 27 17.62 -6.47 -16.53
C LEU A 27 16.90 -7.19 -15.38
N LEU A 28 17.52 -8.21 -14.79
CA LEU A 28 16.96 -8.92 -13.63
C LEU A 28 16.75 -8.00 -12.43
N SER A 29 17.71 -7.11 -12.16
CA SER A 29 17.61 -6.14 -11.07
C SER A 29 16.50 -5.12 -11.32
N TYR A 30 16.36 -4.64 -12.56
CA TYR A 30 15.31 -3.70 -12.95
C TYR A 30 13.92 -4.33 -12.81
N LEU A 31 13.73 -5.54 -13.34
CA LEU A 31 12.47 -6.29 -13.24
C LEU A 31 12.14 -6.63 -11.78
N GLY A 32 13.14 -7.07 -11.01
CA GLY A 32 12.98 -7.35 -9.58
C GLY A 32 12.52 -6.12 -8.79
N LYS A 33 13.08 -4.94 -9.10
CA LYS A 33 12.67 -3.67 -8.49
C LYS A 33 11.22 -3.31 -8.86
N GLN A 34 10.82 -3.45 -10.12
CA GLN A 34 9.44 -3.15 -10.52
C GLN A 34 8.44 -4.08 -9.81
N LEU A 35 8.69 -5.39 -9.81
CA LEU A 35 7.85 -6.36 -9.11
C LEU A 35 7.78 -6.08 -7.60
N TYR A 36 8.90 -5.69 -6.99
CA TYR A 36 8.93 -5.29 -5.58
C TYR A 36 8.08 -4.04 -5.33
N LEU A 37 8.22 -3.01 -6.16
CA LEU A 37 7.44 -1.76 -6.02
C LEU A 37 5.94 -2.01 -6.19
N ASP A 38 5.55 -2.84 -7.15
CA ASP A 38 4.15 -3.18 -7.34
C ASP A 38 3.60 -3.99 -6.17
N ARG A 39 4.38 -4.90 -5.59
CA ARG A 39 3.99 -5.59 -4.35
C ARG A 39 3.91 -4.65 -3.15
N ALA A 40 4.86 -3.72 -3.01
CA ALA A 40 4.91 -2.77 -1.91
C ALA A 40 3.72 -1.82 -1.91
N LYS A 41 3.31 -1.31 -3.08
CA LYS A 41 2.09 -0.48 -3.23
C LYS A 41 0.83 -1.19 -2.74
N ASN A 42 0.75 -2.50 -2.96
CA ASN A 42 -0.40 -3.30 -2.56
C ASN A 42 -0.30 -3.83 -1.11
N ARG A 43 0.85 -3.70 -0.43
CA ARG A 43 0.99 -4.13 0.97
C ARG A 43 0.35 -3.17 1.97
N VAL A 44 0.23 -1.89 1.62
CA VAL A 44 -0.41 -0.89 2.48
C VAL A 44 -1.91 -1.02 2.24
N GLY A 45 -2.62 -1.51 3.26
CA GLY A 45 -3.99 -2.03 3.19
C GLY A 45 -5.10 -1.00 2.93
N THR A 46 -4.83 0.03 2.14
CA THR A 46 -5.77 1.12 1.85
C THR A 46 -5.82 1.42 0.37
N GLY A 47 -6.90 0.97 -0.27
CA GLY A 47 -7.19 1.23 -1.67
C GLY A 47 -8.13 2.41 -1.89
N ASP A 48 -8.37 2.72 -3.17
CA ASP A 48 -9.46 3.60 -3.59
C ASP A 48 -10.81 2.87 -3.46
N ILE A 49 -11.89 3.59 -3.14
CA ILE A 49 -13.26 3.06 -3.19
C ILE A 49 -13.56 2.42 -4.55
N HIS A 50 -13.09 3.02 -5.65
CA HIS A 50 -13.28 2.44 -6.99
C HIS A 50 -12.61 1.08 -7.15
N GLU A 51 -11.42 0.91 -6.58
CA GLU A 51 -10.67 -0.34 -6.60
C GLU A 51 -11.34 -1.39 -5.70
N ALA A 52 -11.78 -0.99 -4.51
CA ALA A 52 -12.53 -1.85 -3.59
C ALA A 52 -13.85 -2.35 -4.20
N LYS A 53 -14.57 -1.48 -4.92
CA LYS A 53 -15.79 -1.85 -5.67
C LYS A 53 -15.47 -2.82 -6.81
N LYS A 54 -14.42 -2.56 -7.60
CA LYS A 54 -13.99 -3.44 -8.69
C LYS A 54 -13.60 -4.84 -8.20
N ARG A 55 -13.04 -4.92 -6.99
CA ARG A 55 -12.65 -6.17 -6.33
C ARG A 55 -13.80 -6.88 -5.60
N GLY A 56 -14.98 -6.24 -5.47
CA GLY A 56 -16.11 -6.80 -4.73
C GLY A 56 -15.91 -6.84 -3.21
N VAL A 57 -15.00 -6.03 -2.66
CA VAL A 57 -14.72 -5.96 -1.21
C VAL A 57 -15.29 -4.71 -0.55
N PHE A 58 -15.80 -3.75 -1.32
CA PHE A 58 -16.44 -2.55 -0.79
C PHE A 58 -17.75 -2.90 -0.07
N VAL A 59 -17.94 -2.36 1.13
CA VAL A 59 -19.17 -2.54 1.91
C VAL A 59 -20.00 -1.25 1.95
N LYS A 60 -19.45 -0.17 2.53
CA LYS A 60 -20.14 1.11 2.64
C LYS A 60 -19.20 2.29 2.80
N SER A 61 -19.64 3.47 2.39
CA SER A 61 -18.94 4.74 2.62
C SER A 61 -19.21 5.27 4.01
N LEU A 62 -18.25 6.01 4.57
CA LEU A 62 -18.35 6.63 5.89
C LEU A 62 -18.36 8.16 5.77
N LYS A 63 -18.90 8.82 6.78
CA LYS A 63 -18.85 10.28 6.92
C LYS A 63 -17.52 10.69 7.52
N TYR A 64 -17.05 11.89 7.18
CA TYR A 64 -15.86 12.45 7.80
C TYR A 64 -15.88 13.97 7.88
N GLU A 65 -15.09 14.49 8.80
CA GLU A 65 -14.86 15.92 9.00
C GLU A 65 -13.38 16.15 9.34
N VAL A 66 -12.79 17.18 8.74
CA VAL A 66 -11.40 17.58 9.05
C VAL A 66 -11.46 18.63 10.14
N ILE A 67 -11.02 18.28 11.35
CA ILE A 67 -11.14 19.14 12.53
C ILE A 67 -10.01 20.17 12.60
N ASP A 68 -8.80 19.83 12.13
CA ASP A 68 -7.61 20.65 12.44
C ASP A 68 -6.67 20.97 11.26
N SER A 69 -6.20 22.22 11.29
CA SER A 69 -5.18 22.91 10.48
C SER A 69 -5.46 23.28 9.00
N PRO A 70 -5.20 24.54 8.58
CA PRO A 70 -5.25 24.97 7.17
C PRO A 70 -4.03 24.54 6.33
N SER A 71 -3.01 23.86 6.90
CA SER A 71 -1.68 23.73 6.27
C SER A 71 -1.42 22.44 5.46
N ILE A 72 -2.11 21.33 5.72
CA ILE A 72 -1.89 20.05 5.02
C ILE A 72 -3.06 19.76 4.07
N ILE A 73 -2.84 19.77 2.76
CA ILE A 73 -3.92 19.50 1.80
C ILE A 73 -4.15 17.98 1.70
N ILE A 74 -5.32 17.52 2.14
CA ILE A 74 -5.74 16.13 2.00
C ILE A 74 -6.69 16.07 0.81
N SER A 75 -6.18 15.67 -0.35
CA SER A 75 -6.97 15.53 -1.57
C SER A 75 -7.45 14.09 -1.74
N GLY A 76 -8.73 13.90 -2.05
CA GLY A 76 -9.29 12.59 -2.39
C GLY A 76 -9.42 11.61 -1.22
N PHE A 77 -9.39 12.09 0.03
CA PHE A 77 -9.69 11.24 1.19
C PHE A 77 -11.17 10.88 1.21
N SER A 78 -11.44 9.59 1.28
CA SER A 78 -12.78 9.05 1.36
C SER A 78 -12.72 7.77 2.18
N PRO A 79 -13.21 7.78 3.43
CA PRO A 79 -13.20 6.61 4.28
C PRO A 79 -14.39 5.69 3.94
N PHE A 80 -14.16 4.39 4.10
CA PHE A 80 -15.13 3.35 3.82
C PHE A 80 -14.81 2.09 4.61
N ILE A 81 -15.78 1.21 4.72
CA ILE A 81 -15.58 -0.15 5.23
C ILE A 81 -15.38 -1.09 4.05
N GLU A 82 -14.34 -1.92 4.12
CA GLU A 82 -14.12 -3.02 3.20
C GLU A 82 -13.99 -4.37 3.93
N ILE A 83 -14.30 -5.43 3.21
CA ILE A 83 -13.99 -6.80 3.61
C ILE A 83 -12.46 -6.95 3.59
N SER A 84 -11.89 -7.46 4.67
CA SER A 84 -10.49 -7.84 4.76
C SER A 84 -10.14 -8.90 3.73
N TYR A 85 -9.09 -8.67 2.96
CA TYR A 85 -8.64 -9.57 1.91
C TYR A 85 -7.13 -9.72 1.89
N ARG A 86 -6.65 -10.79 1.27
CA ARG A 86 -5.24 -10.97 0.92
C ARG A 86 -5.09 -10.91 -0.59
N TYR A 87 -3.99 -10.32 -1.02
CA TYR A 87 -3.55 -10.40 -2.41
C TYR A 87 -3.08 -11.82 -2.71
N GLY A 88 -3.43 -12.33 -3.89
CA GLY A 88 -2.92 -13.61 -4.36
C GLY A 88 -1.40 -13.61 -4.43
N LEU A 89 -0.78 -14.75 -4.07
CA LEU A 89 0.68 -14.92 -4.01
C LEU A 89 1.38 -14.45 -5.31
N ASN A 90 0.69 -14.60 -6.44
CA ASN A 90 1.22 -14.37 -7.78
C ASN A 90 0.50 -13.26 -8.58
N SER A 91 -0.55 -12.63 -8.02
CA SER A 91 -1.32 -11.61 -8.75
C SER A 91 -1.91 -10.55 -7.82
N VAL A 92 -1.61 -9.30 -8.11
CA VAL A 92 -2.21 -8.11 -7.47
C VAL A 92 -3.69 -7.90 -7.87
N HIS A 93 -4.15 -8.63 -8.88
CA HIS A 93 -5.54 -8.60 -9.35
C HIS A 93 -6.39 -9.72 -8.76
N GLU A 94 -5.75 -10.72 -8.15
CA GLU A 94 -6.46 -11.77 -7.44
C GLU A 94 -6.66 -11.34 -6.00
N THR A 95 -7.91 -11.07 -5.66
CA THR A 95 -8.34 -10.72 -4.30
C THR A 95 -9.07 -11.90 -3.71
N ARG A 96 -8.56 -12.43 -2.59
CA ARG A 96 -9.24 -13.48 -1.82
C ARG A 96 -9.67 -12.91 -0.49
N SER A 97 -10.96 -12.97 -0.19
CA SER A 97 -11.48 -12.64 1.13
C SER A 97 -10.73 -13.44 2.19
N LEU A 98 -10.45 -12.80 3.32
CA LEU A 98 -9.77 -13.46 4.42
C LEU A 98 -10.74 -14.45 5.08
N GLU A 99 -10.61 -15.73 4.74
CA GLU A 99 -11.40 -16.80 5.36
C GLU A 99 -10.84 -17.17 6.74
N GLY A 100 -11.74 -17.55 7.66
CA GLY A 100 -11.37 -18.03 9.01
C GLY A 100 -10.96 -16.95 10.02
N THR A 101 -11.16 -15.65 9.71
CA THR A 101 -11.03 -14.56 10.68
C THR A 101 -12.36 -14.31 11.39
N CYS A 102 -12.33 -13.98 12.67
CA CYS A 102 -13.50 -13.46 13.38
C CYS A 102 -13.79 -11.99 13.01
N TYR A 103 -12.81 -11.29 12.42
CA TYR A 103 -12.87 -9.85 12.13
C TYR A 103 -12.71 -9.60 10.62
N PRO A 104 -13.76 -9.87 9.81
CA PRO A 104 -13.65 -9.86 8.36
C PRO A 104 -13.76 -8.46 7.76
N PHE A 105 -13.98 -7.40 8.55
CA PHE A 105 -14.10 -6.03 8.05
C PHE A 105 -12.99 -5.14 8.60
N LYS A 106 -12.65 -4.07 7.89
CA LYS A 106 -11.70 -3.04 8.37
C LYS A 106 -12.07 -1.66 7.86
N LEU A 107 -11.58 -0.65 8.57
CA LEU A 107 -11.59 0.74 8.10
C LEU A 107 -10.54 0.90 7.00
N ALA A 108 -10.96 1.41 5.85
CA ALA A 108 -10.09 1.76 4.74
C ALA A 108 -10.36 3.19 4.27
N PHE A 109 -9.36 3.80 3.64
CA PHE A 109 -9.45 5.15 3.09
C PHE A 109 -8.37 5.33 2.03
N LYS A 110 -8.64 6.13 1.01
CA LYS A 110 -7.61 6.46 0.03
C LYS A 110 -6.55 7.37 0.64
N THR A 111 -5.32 6.88 0.76
CA THR A 111 -4.13 7.72 1.01
C THR A 111 -3.59 8.18 -0.34
N ASN A 112 -3.28 9.47 -0.52
CA ASN A 112 -2.67 9.92 -1.76
C ASN A 112 -1.14 9.64 -1.74
N PRO A 113 -0.63 8.68 -2.53
CA PRO A 113 0.79 8.32 -2.53
C PRO A 113 1.69 9.42 -3.11
N SER A 114 1.13 10.43 -3.80
CA SER A 114 1.91 11.56 -4.33
C SER A 114 2.13 12.67 -3.30
N THR A 115 1.62 12.49 -2.08
CA THR A 115 1.80 13.44 -1.00
C THR A 115 2.69 12.82 0.06
N ASP A 116 3.57 13.65 0.62
CA ASP A 116 4.43 13.38 1.78
C ASP A 116 3.60 13.21 3.07
N THR A 117 2.44 12.56 2.98
CA THR A 117 1.37 12.53 3.97
C THR A 117 1.04 11.10 4.35
N SER A 118 1.12 10.80 5.65
CA SER A 118 0.73 9.52 6.24
C SER A 118 -0.50 9.71 7.11
N ILE A 119 -1.43 8.76 7.06
CA ILE A 119 -2.66 8.78 7.85
C ILE A 119 -2.67 7.52 8.72
N PHE A 120 -2.87 7.70 10.02
CA PHE A 120 -2.93 6.63 11.00
C PHE A 120 -4.18 6.76 11.86
N THR A 121 -4.75 5.65 12.29
CA THR A 121 -5.74 5.66 13.36
C THR A 121 -5.07 6.05 14.67
N LEU A 122 -5.67 6.95 15.46
CA LEU A 122 -5.14 7.25 16.78
C LEU A 122 -5.11 5.99 17.64
N THR A 123 -4.02 5.80 18.38
CA THR A 123 -3.83 4.60 19.21
C THR A 123 -4.95 4.42 20.24
N TYR A 124 -5.47 5.53 20.78
CA TYR A 124 -6.62 5.49 21.68
C TYR A 124 -7.87 4.92 20.99
N ASP A 125 -8.15 5.34 19.75
CA ASP A 125 -9.33 4.91 19.02
C ASP A 125 -9.20 3.51 18.42
N LEU A 126 -7.98 2.95 18.30
CA LEU A 126 -7.81 1.54 17.93
C LEU A 126 -8.54 0.59 18.89
N SER A 127 -8.68 0.99 20.17
CA SER A 127 -9.42 0.21 21.17
C SER A 127 -10.94 0.16 20.95
N THR A 128 -11.49 1.01 20.06
CA THR A 128 -12.91 1.02 19.71
C THR A 128 -13.29 -0.08 18.71
N PHE A 129 -12.29 -0.68 18.05
CA PHE A 129 -12.46 -1.79 17.12
C PHE A 129 -12.56 -3.13 17.86
N ASP A 130 -13.14 -4.13 17.20
CA ASP A 130 -13.24 -5.48 17.77
C ASP A 130 -11.86 -6.17 17.87
N SER A 131 -10.94 -5.79 16.98
CA SER A 131 -9.53 -6.17 17.02
C SER A 131 -8.71 -5.09 16.34
N SER A 132 -7.43 -4.96 16.70
CA SER A 132 -6.53 -3.98 16.07
C SER A 132 -5.10 -4.48 15.99
N ASP A 133 -4.34 -4.00 15.01
CA ASP A 133 -2.88 -4.06 15.02
C ASP A 133 -2.30 -2.65 15.28
N ALA A 134 -1.01 -2.44 15.03
CA ALA A 134 -0.35 -1.16 15.27
C ALA A 134 -0.89 0.01 14.41
N VAL A 135 -1.64 -0.29 13.33
CA VAL A 135 -2.06 0.68 12.32
C VAL A 135 -3.56 0.55 11.99
N TRP A 136 -4.08 -0.67 11.95
CA TRP A 136 -5.43 -0.98 11.45
C TRP A 136 -6.36 -1.46 12.56
N GLY A 137 -7.60 -1.01 12.46
CA GLY A 137 -8.74 -1.53 13.20
C GLY A 137 -9.58 -2.49 12.35
N TYR A 138 -10.01 -3.59 12.97
CA TYR A 138 -10.79 -4.67 12.37
C TYR A 138 -12.11 -4.85 13.12
N MET A 139 -13.15 -5.26 12.40
CA MET A 139 -14.51 -5.37 12.93
C MET A 139 -15.12 -6.73 12.60
N GLU A 140 -15.92 -7.27 13.53
CA GLU A 140 -16.76 -8.47 13.35
C GLU A 140 -17.93 -8.17 12.40
N ASN A 141 -18.52 -6.98 12.55
CA ASN A 141 -19.62 -6.48 11.75
C ASN A 141 -19.17 -5.26 10.92
N PRO A 142 -19.80 -4.97 9.78
CA PRO A 142 -19.42 -3.83 8.95
C PRO A 142 -19.98 -2.51 9.52
N THR A 143 -19.69 -2.24 10.80
CA THR A 143 -20.22 -1.11 11.54
C THR A 143 -19.15 -0.53 12.47
N LEU A 144 -18.91 0.77 12.39
CA LEU A 144 -18.14 1.51 13.38
C LEU A 144 -18.98 1.69 14.65
N LYS A 145 -18.48 1.18 15.79
CA LYS A 145 -19.17 1.28 17.09
C LYS A 145 -19.18 2.70 17.64
N ASP A 146 -18.15 3.47 17.33
CA ASP A 146 -17.98 4.85 17.76
C ASP A 146 -17.30 5.67 16.66
N THR A 147 -17.20 6.97 16.89
CA THR A 147 -16.38 7.87 16.09
C THR A 147 -14.91 7.48 16.24
N VAL A 148 -14.21 7.41 15.12
CA VAL A 148 -12.77 7.15 15.08
C VAL A 148 -12.05 8.40 14.60
N TYR A 149 -10.96 8.78 15.28
CA TYR A 149 -10.11 9.87 14.84
C TYR A 149 -8.84 9.33 14.18
N LEU A 150 -8.54 9.89 13.01
CA LEU A 150 -7.33 9.62 12.26
C LEU A 150 -6.39 10.82 12.37
N GLU A 151 -5.12 10.53 12.58
CA GLU A 151 -4.05 11.50 12.63
C GLU A 151 -3.30 11.53 11.31
N VAL A 152 -3.13 12.74 10.78
CA VAL A 152 -2.46 12.98 9.51
C VAL A 152 -1.14 13.67 9.77
N TYR A 153 -0.07 13.06 9.29
CA TYR A 153 1.30 13.53 9.41
C TYR A 153 1.83 13.93 8.05
N ASN A 154 2.58 15.02 7.99
CA ASN A 154 3.42 15.32 6.84
C ASN A 154 4.89 15.00 7.18
N ILE A 155 5.58 14.20 6.36
CA ILE A 155 6.96 13.76 6.62
C ILE A 155 7.98 14.90 6.63
N HIS A 156 7.63 16.08 6.13
CA HIS A 156 8.45 17.29 6.20
C HIS A 156 8.00 18.25 7.31
N GLN A 157 6.82 18.04 7.90
CA GLN A 157 6.24 18.91 8.91
C GLN A 157 5.67 18.12 10.10
N TYR A 158 6.46 17.24 10.70
CA TYR A 158 6.06 16.37 11.84
C TYR A 158 5.39 17.09 13.02
N ARG A 159 5.67 18.40 13.22
CA ARG A 159 5.05 19.20 14.30
C ARG A 159 3.62 19.66 13.98
N ARG A 160 3.16 19.51 12.73
CA ARG A 160 1.83 19.88 12.29
C ARG A 160 1.06 18.61 11.98
N ARG A 161 0.03 18.37 12.78
CA ARG A 161 -0.83 17.20 12.68
C ARG A 161 -2.22 17.67 12.27
N LYS A 162 -2.94 16.87 11.49
CA LYS A 162 -4.38 17.04 11.31
C LYS A 162 -5.13 15.92 11.97
N LEU A 163 -6.32 16.24 12.45
CA LEU A 163 -7.27 15.25 12.91
C LEU A 163 -8.42 15.15 11.90
N ILE A 164 -8.73 13.93 11.51
CA ILE A 164 -9.93 13.61 10.73
C ILE A 164 -10.84 12.81 11.64
N LYS A 165 -12.07 13.28 11.81
CA LYS A 165 -13.14 12.55 12.47
C LYS A 165 -13.84 11.67 11.44
N VAL A 166 -14.05 10.40 11.74
CA VAL A 166 -14.75 9.43 10.88
C VAL A 166 -15.87 8.76 11.66
N TRP A 167 -17.06 8.67 11.08
CA TRP A 167 -18.23 8.05 11.70
C TRP A 167 -19.24 7.57 10.64
N GLU A 168 -20.34 6.97 11.07
CA GLU A 168 -21.41 6.48 10.18
C GLU A 168 -22.46 7.53 9.81
#